data_AF-A0A4Q7JEG5-F1
#
_entry.id   AF-A0A4Q7JEG5-F1
#
_cell.length_a   1.000
_cell.length_b   1.000
_cell.length_c   1.000
_cell.angle_alpha   90.00
_cell.angle_beta   90.00
_cell.angle_gamma   90.00
#
_symmetry.space_group_name_H-M   'P 1'
#
loop_
_entity.id
_entity.type
_entity.pdbx_description
1 polymer ?
#
loop_
_entity_poly.entity_id
_entity_poly.type
_entity_poly.pdbx_seq_one_letter_code
_entity_poly.pdbx_strand_id
1 'polypeptide(L)'
;MADKRAGRLRDELDAAVAEFTGLAALLVAAFREHVEPLLEREQPYPDELDAGGSAWRLHVHGEHCRFERIGDGVVVEANTEHPGAVDPYFLLLYLRTSHRYPDLTAACPDGFRDMSRMLTSRARPGGAAAGRRRR
;
A
#
# COMPACT_ATOMS: atom_id res chain seq x y z
N MET A 1 6.10 -20.17 -20.94
CA MET A 1 6.95 -19.87 -19.75
C MET A 1 6.74 -18.43 -19.27
N ALA A 2 6.92 -17.42 -20.13
CA ALA A 2 6.69 -16.01 -19.77
C ALA A 2 5.26 -15.71 -19.28
N ASP A 3 4.25 -16.30 -19.90
CA ASP A 3 2.84 -16.06 -19.58
C ASP A 3 2.43 -16.55 -18.18
N LYS A 4 2.97 -17.71 -17.74
CA LYS A 4 2.77 -18.24 -16.39
C LYS A 4 3.44 -17.36 -15.32
N ARG A 5 4.58 -16.75 -15.64
CA ARG A 5 5.28 -15.82 -14.74
C ARG A 5 4.55 -14.49 -14.62
N ALA A 6 4.02 -13.97 -15.72
CA ALA A 6 3.20 -12.76 -15.73
C ALA A 6 1.90 -12.94 -14.94
N GLY A 7 1.23 -14.10 -15.08
CA GLY A 7 0.05 -14.44 -14.28
C GLY A 7 0.36 -14.45 -12.78
N ARG A 8 1.41 -15.15 -12.36
CA ARG A 8 1.83 -15.19 -10.95
C ARG A 8 2.13 -13.80 -10.37
N LEU A 9 2.89 -12.97 -11.08
CA LEU A 9 3.22 -11.62 -10.61
C LEU A 9 1.97 -10.74 -10.47
N ARG A 10 0.95 -10.96 -11.30
CA ARG A 10 -0.33 -10.25 -11.17
C ARG A 10 -1.06 -10.68 -9.90
N ASP A 11 -1.15 -11.98 -9.65
CA ASP A 11 -1.80 -12.51 -8.44
C ASP A 11 -1.09 -12.05 -7.16
N GLU A 12 0.24 -12.04 -7.18
CA GLU A 12 1.06 -11.51 -6.08
C GLU A 12 0.83 -10.01 -5.88
N LEU A 13 0.76 -9.22 -6.97
CA LEU A 13 0.46 -7.80 -6.89
C LEU A 13 -0.94 -7.54 -6.32
N ASP A 14 -1.93 -8.32 -6.73
CA ASP A 14 -3.30 -8.21 -6.21
C ASP A 14 -3.34 -8.53 -4.71
N ALA A 15 -2.65 -9.58 -4.27
CA ALA A 15 -2.52 -9.93 -2.86
C ALA A 15 -1.79 -8.83 -2.06
N ALA A 16 -0.69 -8.30 -2.59
CA ALA A 16 0.07 -7.24 -1.94
C ALA A 16 -0.73 -5.94 -1.81
N VAL A 17 -1.50 -5.56 -2.83
CA VAL A 17 -2.38 -4.39 -2.78
C VAL A 17 -3.49 -4.57 -1.73
N ALA A 18 -4.13 -5.74 -1.69
CA ALA A 18 -5.17 -6.03 -0.70
C ALA A 18 -4.61 -6.00 0.73
N GLU A 19 -3.42 -6.56 0.94
CA GLU A 19 -2.74 -6.56 2.23
C GLU A 19 -2.32 -5.15 2.66
N PHE A 20 -1.69 -4.39 1.77
CA PHE A 20 -1.27 -3.02 2.02
C PHE A 20 -2.46 -2.12 2.38
N THR A 21 -3.52 -2.14 1.57
CA THR A 21 -4.72 -1.31 1.80
C THR A 21 -5.49 -1.74 3.06
N GLY A 22 -5.52 -3.04 3.37
CA GLY A 22 -6.09 -3.55 4.62
C GLY A 22 -5.33 -3.06 5.85
N LEU A 23 -4.00 -3.11 5.82
CA LEU A 23 -3.16 -2.57 6.91
C LEU A 23 -3.30 -1.05 7.02
N ALA A 24 -3.28 -0.33 5.90
CA ALA A 24 -3.46 1.12 5.88
C ALA A 24 -4.81 1.53 6.50
N ALA A 25 -5.91 0.84 6.15
CA ALA A 25 -7.23 1.11 6.72
C ALA A 25 -7.26 0.84 8.24
N LEU A 26 -6.65 -0.26 8.68
CA LEU A 26 -6.57 -0.60 10.11
C LEU A 26 -5.74 0.43 10.90
N LEU A 27 -4.61 0.88 10.35
CA LEU A 27 -3.74 1.87 10.99
C LEU A 27 -4.37 3.26 11.01
N VAL A 28 -5.00 3.67 9.91
CA VAL A 28 -5.70 4.95 9.84
C VAL A 28 -6.92 4.97 10.76
N ALA A 29 -7.62 3.84 10.96
CA ALA A 29 -8.70 3.77 11.95
C ALA A 29 -8.19 4.06 13.37
N ALA A 30 -7.08 3.43 13.79
CA ALA A 30 -6.46 3.70 15.09
C ALA A 30 -5.94 5.14 15.21
N PHE A 31 -5.35 5.66 14.13
CA PHE A 31 -4.92 7.06 14.05
C PHE A 31 -6.09 8.03 14.26
N ARG A 32 -7.23 7.80 13.59
CA ARG A 32 -8.43 8.64 13.72
C ARG A 32 -9.05 8.58 15.12
N GLU A 33 -8.92 7.45 15.80
CA GLU A 33 -9.44 7.29 17.15
C GLU A 33 -8.58 8.02 18.19
N HIS A 34 -7.24 7.95 18.06
CA HIS A 34 -6.33 8.32 19.15
C HIS A 34 -5.43 9.52 18.87
N VAL A 35 -5.21 9.87 17.60
CA VAL A 35 -4.22 10.87 17.18
C VAL A 35 -4.90 12.06 16.50
N GLU A 36 -5.78 11.82 15.53
CA GLU A 36 -6.44 12.87 14.74
C GLU A 36 -7.15 13.93 15.61
N PRO A 37 -7.94 13.58 16.65
CA PRO A 37 -8.63 14.60 17.45
C PRO A 37 -7.69 15.48 18.28
N LEU A 38 -6.49 14.98 18.60
CA LEU A 38 -5.45 15.74 19.32
C LEU A 38 -4.69 16.63 18.35
N LEU A 39 -4.36 16.10 17.17
CA LEU A 39 -3.73 16.83 16.07
C LEU A 39 -4.59 18.03 15.63
N GLU A 40 -5.90 17.84 15.42
CA GLU A 40 -6.85 18.90 15.05
C GLU A 40 -6.94 20.02 16.10
N ARG A 41 -6.66 19.71 17.37
CA ARG A 41 -6.69 20.65 18.49
C ARG A 41 -5.31 21.22 18.80
N GLU A 42 -4.30 20.92 17.99
CA GLU A 42 -2.89 21.28 18.22
C GLU A 42 -2.37 20.83 19.60
N GLN A 43 -2.84 19.67 20.07
CA GLN A 43 -2.44 19.08 21.34
C GLN A 43 -1.35 18.03 21.14
N PRO A 44 -0.51 17.77 22.17
CA PRO A 44 0.39 16.63 22.17
C PRO A 44 -0.39 15.33 21.95
N TYR A 45 0.09 14.50 21.04
CA TYR A 45 -0.45 13.19 20.71
C TYR A 45 0.64 12.13 20.91
N PRO A 46 0.27 10.84 21.04
CA PRO A 46 1.27 9.79 21.22
C PRO A 46 2.07 9.56 19.93
N ASP A 47 3.39 9.33 20.06
CA ASP A 47 4.27 8.97 18.95
C ASP A 47 4.11 7.49 18.52
N GLU A 48 3.35 6.72 19.28
CA GLU A 48 3.11 5.29 19.07
C GLU A 48 1.62 4.95 19.20
N LEU A 49 1.15 3.97 18.44
CA LEU A 49 -0.18 3.39 18.61
C LEU A 49 -0.17 1.87 18.49
N ASP A 50 -1.15 1.24 19.10
CA ASP A 50 -1.41 -0.19 18.95
C ASP A 50 -2.51 -0.42 17.91
N ALA A 51 -2.22 -1.25 16.90
CA ALA A 51 -3.21 -1.64 15.91
C ALA A 51 -2.92 -3.06 15.38
N GLY A 52 -3.96 -3.89 15.30
CA GLY A 52 -3.84 -5.26 14.78
C GLY A 52 -2.93 -6.16 15.62
N GLY A 53 -2.81 -5.89 16.92
CA GLY A 53 -1.94 -6.65 17.83
C GLY A 53 -0.45 -6.33 17.68
N SER A 54 -0.09 -5.18 17.12
CA SER A 54 1.28 -4.69 17.02
C SER A 54 1.36 -3.22 17.40
N ALA A 55 2.50 -2.81 17.96
CA ALA A 55 2.83 -1.42 18.22
C ALA A 55 3.49 -0.78 17.00
N TRP A 56 3.14 0.46 16.70
CA TRP A 56 3.58 1.22 15.54
C TRP A 56 4.04 2.61 15.93
N ARG A 57 5.23 3.01 15.47
CA ARG A 57 5.67 4.41 15.55
C ARG A 57 5.02 5.22 14.44
N LEU A 58 4.73 6.48 14.76
CA LEU A 58 3.98 7.40 13.93
C LEU A 58 4.85 8.56 13.49
N HIS A 59 4.72 8.96 12.24
CA HIS A 59 5.25 10.21 11.74
C HIS A 59 4.21 10.84 10.81
N VAL A 60 3.53 11.86 11.33
CA VAL A 60 2.48 12.60 10.62
C VAL A 60 3.13 13.68 9.76
N HIS A 61 2.79 13.74 8.47
CA HIS A 61 3.29 14.75 7.56
C HIS A 61 2.29 15.04 6.43
N GLY A 62 1.74 16.26 6.43
CA GLY A 62 0.69 16.63 5.47
C GLY A 62 -0.55 15.75 5.62
N GLU A 63 -1.09 15.26 4.51
CA GLU A 63 -2.26 14.38 4.45
C GLU A 63 -1.93 12.90 4.72
N HIS A 64 -0.67 12.59 5.06
CA HIS A 64 -0.16 11.25 5.22
C HIS A 64 0.35 11.00 6.63
N CYS A 65 0.30 9.74 7.04
CA CYS A 65 1.02 9.26 8.21
C CYS A 65 1.86 8.05 7.81
N ARG A 66 3.14 8.07 8.18
CA ARG A 66 4.01 6.90 8.15
C ARG A 66 3.86 6.13 9.45
N PHE A 67 3.56 4.86 9.32
CA PHE A 67 3.49 3.88 10.39
C PHE A 67 4.67 2.91 10.24
N GLU A 68 5.48 2.77 11.28
CA GLU A 68 6.59 1.80 11.31
C GLU A 68 6.39 0.82 12.47
N ARG A 69 6.26 -0.47 12.15
CA ARG A 69 6.00 -1.50 13.15
C ARG A 69 7.23 -1.70 14.03
N ILE A 70 7.02 -1.64 15.33
CA ILE A 70 8.06 -1.90 16.32
C ILE A 70 8.35 -3.39 16.34
N GLY A 71 9.63 -3.75 16.18
CA GLY A 71 10.12 -5.13 16.24
C GLY A 71 10.73 -5.60 14.93
N ASP A 72 10.04 -5.39 13.80
CA ASP A 72 10.50 -5.85 12.47
C ASP A 72 10.65 -4.73 11.43
N GLY A 73 10.25 -3.50 11.75
CA GLY A 73 10.51 -2.33 10.90
C GLY A 73 9.67 -2.29 9.63
N VAL A 74 8.57 -3.04 9.56
CA VAL A 74 7.63 -2.94 8.43
C VAL A 74 7.04 -1.54 8.37
N VAL A 75 7.07 -0.92 7.19
CA VAL A 75 6.56 0.44 6.99
C VAL A 75 5.30 0.43 6.14
N VAL A 76 4.27 1.10 6.63
CA VAL A 76 3.06 1.45 5.87
C VAL A 76 2.93 2.96 5.89
N GLU A 77 2.91 3.59 4.72
CA GLU A 77 2.59 5.01 4.60
C GLU A 77 1.23 5.14 3.94
N ALA A 78 0.31 5.85 4.59
CA ALA A 78 -1.08 5.91 4.19
C ALA A 78 -1.58 7.35 4.16
N ASN A 79 -2.46 7.65 3.20
CA ASN A 79 -3.26 8.85 3.24
C ASN A 79 -4.34 8.73 4.31
N THR A 80 -4.35 9.66 5.26
CA THR A 80 -5.22 9.60 6.45
C THR A 80 -6.67 9.89 6.11
N GLU A 81 -6.97 10.53 4.97
CA GLU A 81 -8.33 10.77 4.47
C GLU A 81 -8.82 9.62 3.57
N HIS A 82 -7.92 9.07 2.76
CA HIS A 82 -8.17 8.05 1.75
C HIS A 82 -7.28 6.79 1.95
N PRO A 83 -7.48 6.01 3.03
CA PRO A 83 -6.60 4.88 3.35
C PRO A 83 -6.60 3.73 2.31
N GLY A 84 -7.59 3.70 1.42
CA GLY A 84 -7.64 2.75 0.30
C GLY A 84 -6.88 3.20 -0.96
N ALA A 85 -6.39 4.45 -0.99
CA ALA A 85 -5.61 4.95 -2.13
C ALA A 85 -4.23 4.27 -2.15
N VAL A 86 -3.85 3.77 -3.32
CA VAL A 86 -2.56 3.09 -3.51
C VAL A 86 -1.60 4.05 -4.20
N ASP A 87 -0.64 4.57 -3.46
CA ASP A 87 0.51 5.26 -4.02
C ASP A 87 1.60 4.23 -4.41
N PRO A 88 2.16 4.28 -5.63
CA PRO A 88 3.19 3.35 -6.07
C PRO A 88 4.47 3.37 -5.21
N TYR A 89 4.87 4.52 -4.68
CA TYR A 89 6.02 4.64 -3.80
C TYR A 89 5.74 4.00 -2.44
N PHE A 90 4.58 4.27 -1.84
CA PHE A 90 4.21 3.71 -0.53
C PHE A 90 4.03 2.19 -0.58
N LEU A 91 3.40 1.67 -1.64
CA LEU A 91 3.30 0.23 -1.84
C LEU A 91 4.70 -0.40 -1.99
N LEU A 92 5.59 0.20 -2.78
CA LEU A 92 6.94 -0.34 -2.94
C LEU A 92 7.76 -0.30 -1.65
N LEU A 93 7.61 0.75 -0.83
CA LEU A 93 8.23 0.83 0.49
C LEU A 93 7.74 -0.30 1.42
N TYR A 94 6.43 -0.57 1.41
CA TYR A 94 5.85 -1.70 2.12
C TYR A 94 6.42 -3.05 1.65
N LEU A 95 6.50 -3.27 0.34
CA LEU A 95 7.06 -4.51 -0.22
C LEU A 95 8.52 -4.73 0.20
N ARG A 96 9.31 -3.65 0.20
CA ARG A 96 10.74 -3.69 0.56
C ARG A 96 10.97 -3.96 2.04
N THR A 97 10.12 -3.44 2.91
CA THR A 97 10.27 -3.56 4.38
C THR A 97 9.58 -4.82 4.94
N SER A 98 8.51 -5.29 4.31
CA SER A 98 7.83 -6.54 4.72
C SER A 98 8.56 -7.81 4.30
N HIS A 99 9.37 -7.74 3.23
CA HIS A 99 10.07 -8.88 2.63
C HIS A 99 9.17 -10.04 2.15
N ARG A 100 7.85 -9.85 2.11
CA ARG A 100 6.87 -10.91 1.79
C ARG A 100 6.74 -11.21 0.29
N TYR A 101 7.09 -10.24 -0.56
CA TYR A 101 6.96 -10.33 -2.01
C TYR A 101 8.28 -10.02 -2.72
N PRO A 102 9.28 -10.91 -2.62
CA PRO A 102 10.61 -10.67 -3.20
C PRO A 102 10.56 -10.55 -4.73
N ASP A 103 9.68 -11.30 -5.40
CA ASP A 103 9.53 -11.28 -6.86
C ASP A 103 8.96 -9.94 -7.37
N LEU A 104 7.98 -9.36 -6.67
CA LEU A 104 7.47 -8.01 -6.97
C LEU A 104 8.54 -6.94 -6.77
N THR A 105 9.33 -7.05 -5.70
CA THR A 105 10.42 -6.11 -5.41
C THR A 105 11.51 -6.19 -6.48
N ALA A 106 11.89 -7.41 -6.88
CA ALA A 106 12.87 -7.64 -7.95
C ALA A 106 12.36 -7.18 -9.33
N ALA A 107 11.05 -7.16 -9.54
CA ALA A 107 10.42 -6.64 -10.76
C ALA A 107 10.39 -5.11 -10.85
N CYS A 108 10.81 -4.38 -9.80
CA CYS A 108 10.80 -2.92 -9.75
C CYS A 108 12.19 -2.27 -9.54
N PRO A 109 13.19 -2.53 -10.41
CA PRO A 109 14.51 -1.91 -10.30
C PRO A 109 14.48 -0.38 -10.43
N ASP A 110 13.59 0.19 -11.25
CA ASP A 110 13.42 1.64 -11.42
C ASP A 110 12.46 2.25 -10.38
N GLY A 111 12.13 1.49 -9.32
CA GLY A 111 11.34 1.94 -8.20
C GLY A 111 9.93 2.37 -8.56
N PHE A 112 9.59 3.63 -8.28
CA PHE A 112 8.26 4.22 -8.51
C PHE A 112 7.75 3.99 -9.93
N ARG A 113 8.62 4.12 -10.94
CA ARG A 113 8.24 4.00 -12.36
C ARG A 113 7.70 2.60 -12.67
N ASP A 114 8.35 1.57 -12.16
CA ASP A 114 7.96 0.19 -12.42
C ASP A 114 6.70 -0.18 -11.65
N MET A 115 6.60 0.21 -10.37
CA MET A 115 5.38 -0.03 -9.59
C MET A 115 4.18 0.69 -10.22
N SER A 116 4.35 1.92 -10.70
CA SER A 116 3.30 2.66 -11.42
C SER A 116 2.83 1.93 -12.68
N ARG A 117 3.76 1.37 -13.46
CA ARG A 117 3.45 0.57 -14.65
C ARG A 117 2.69 -0.70 -14.29
N MET A 118 3.12 -1.41 -13.24
CA MET A 118 2.46 -2.61 -12.74
C MET A 118 1.02 -2.32 -12.32
N LEU A 119 0.80 -1.29 -11.50
CA LEU A 119 -0.54 -0.86 -11.06
C LEU A 119 -1.43 -0.39 -12.22
N THR A 120 -0.86 0.32 -13.21
CA THR A 120 -1.61 0.71 -14.42
C THR A 120 -2.02 -0.51 -15.24
N SER A 121 -1.12 -1.49 -15.38
CA SER A 121 -1.41 -2.72 -16.13
C SER A 121 -2.48 -3.59 -15.44
N ARG A 122 -2.52 -3.56 -14.11
CA ARG A 122 -3.54 -4.18 -13.26
C ARG A 122 -4.93 -3.59 -13.50
N ALA A 123 -5.03 -2.26 -13.61
CA ALA A 123 -6.29 -1.53 -13.81
C ALA A 123 -6.91 -1.71 -15.20
N ARG A 124 -6.17 -2.23 -16.19
CA ARG A 124 -6.74 -2.49 -17.52
C ARG A 124 -7.58 -3.77 -17.50
N PRO A 125 -8.89 -3.70 -17.84
CA PRO A 125 -9.68 -4.91 -18.06
C PRO A 125 -9.07 -5.68 -19.24
N GLY A 126 -9.02 -7.01 -19.10
CA GLY A 126 -8.52 -7.91 -20.14
C GLY A 126 -9.16 -7.62 -21.49
N GLY A 127 -8.32 -7.66 -22.54
CA GLY A 127 -8.61 -7.37 -23.94
C GLY A 127 -10.07 -7.44 -24.42
N ALA A 128 -10.47 -6.37 -25.10
CA ALA A 128 -11.67 -6.33 -25.94
C ALA A 128 -11.73 -7.49 -26.92
N ALA A 129 -12.79 -8.31 -26.84
CA ALA A 129 -13.29 -9.00 -28.02
C ALA A 129 -14.12 -7.99 -28.84
N ALA A 130 -13.44 -7.29 -29.76
CA ALA A 130 -14.08 -6.52 -30.81
C ALA A 130 -14.79 -7.48 -31.78
N GLY A 131 -16.00 -7.90 -31.42
CA GLY A 131 -16.94 -8.58 -32.32
C GLY A 131 -17.54 -7.59 -33.29
N ARG A 132 -16.99 -7.54 -34.51
CA ARG A 132 -17.50 -6.78 -35.66
C ARG A 132 -19.01 -7.00 -35.81
N ARG A 133 -19.82 -5.96 -35.64
CA ARG A 133 -21.13 -5.91 -36.30
C ARG A 133 -20.93 -5.38 -37.71
N ARG A 134 -20.75 -6.32 -38.65
CA ARG A 134 -21.25 -6.11 -40.01
C ARG A 134 -22.69 -6.61 -40.02
N ARG A 135 -23.62 -5.69 -40.23
CA ARG A 135 -24.69 -5.76 -41.23
C ARG A 135 -25.48 -4.47 -41.15
#